data_AF-A0A8K2A7U4-F1
#
_entry.id   AF-A0A8K2A7U4-F1
#
_cell.length_a   1.000
_cell.length_b   1.000
_cell.length_c   1.000
_cell.angle_alpha   90.00
_cell.angle_beta   90.00
_cell.angle_gamma   90.00
#
_symmetry.space_group_name_H-M   'P 1'
#
loop_
_entity.id
_entity.type
_entity.pdbx_description
1 polymer ?
#
loop_
_entity_poly.entity_id
_entity_poly.type
_entity_poly.pdbx_seq_one_letter_code
_entity_poly.pdbx_strand_id
1 'polypeptide(L)'
;MTQPSNVRVDLHQEERAIQRAGTLSLLLCALCFGLGYITLPLLFEFPTELVNRLAFALQASVFVLLWVLIGVMMVSTGRRKSVADVGGAASGPPSDKVAVSVAFLQNTLEQAVLAVGAYLALATRLSGSWLSLIVTAVVLFGVGRLLFLRGYRRDQRGAKGRAFGMTLTMLPTLAGYLLAIVLIVIPA
;
A
#
# COMPACT_ATOMS: atom_id res chain seq x y z
N MET A 1 -36.84 11.34 7.30
CA MET A 1 -36.46 10.11 6.58
C MET A 1 -36.60 10.37 5.09
N THR A 2 -35.50 10.69 4.42
CA THR A 2 -35.44 10.71 2.94
C THR A 2 -34.01 10.35 2.56
N GLN A 3 -33.76 9.05 2.39
CA GLN A 3 -32.59 8.56 1.66
C GLN A 3 -32.73 9.00 0.19
N PRO A 4 -31.78 9.74 -0.39
CA PRO A 4 -31.64 9.78 -1.83
C PRO A 4 -30.55 8.78 -2.22
N SER A 5 -30.92 7.54 -2.57
CA SER A 5 -29.92 6.53 -2.98
C SER A 5 -30.39 5.65 -4.13
N ASN A 6 -30.82 6.28 -5.23
CA ASN A 6 -31.10 5.56 -6.48
C ASN A 6 -30.07 5.86 -7.59
N VAL A 7 -28.79 6.00 -7.23
CA VAL A 7 -27.69 5.82 -8.19
C VAL A 7 -27.23 4.38 -8.07
N ARG A 8 -27.79 3.50 -8.91
CA ARG A 8 -27.45 2.08 -8.96
C ARG A 8 -25.99 1.96 -9.41
N VAL A 9 -25.12 1.45 -8.53
CA VAL A 9 -23.70 1.19 -8.87
C VAL A 9 -23.67 0.11 -9.95
N ASP A 10 -23.13 0.44 -11.13
CA ASP A 10 -22.94 -0.52 -12.22
C ASP A 10 -21.69 -1.37 -11.96
N LEU A 11 -21.91 -2.60 -11.51
CA LEU A 11 -20.85 -3.55 -11.16
C LEU A 11 -19.91 -3.86 -12.34
N HIS A 12 -20.42 -3.95 -13.56
CA HIS A 12 -19.58 -4.23 -14.73
C HIS A 12 -18.70 -3.03 -15.10
N GLN A 13 -19.17 -1.82 -14.83
CA GLN A 13 -18.37 -0.62 -15.02
C GLN A 13 -17.27 -0.52 -13.95
N GLU A 14 -17.57 -0.87 -12.68
CA GLU A 14 -16.59 -0.95 -11.60
C GLU A 14 -15.50 -1.99 -11.90
N GLU A 15 -15.88 -3.19 -12.31
CA GLU A 15 -14.95 -4.26 -12.65
C GLU A 15 -13.98 -3.85 -13.76
N ARG A 16 -14.50 -3.28 -14.86
CA ARG A 16 -13.66 -2.80 -15.97
C ARG A 16 -12.68 -1.71 -15.53
N ALA A 17 -13.09 -0.84 -14.60
CA ALA A 17 -12.20 0.19 -14.06
C ALA A 17 -11.11 -0.42 -13.17
N ILE A 18 -11.44 -1.42 -12.35
CA ILE A 18 -10.47 -2.16 -11.53
C ILE A 18 -9.47 -2.90 -12.42
N GLN A 19 -9.93 -3.57 -13.48
CA GLN A 19 -9.07 -4.26 -14.43
C GLN A 19 -8.09 -3.28 -15.09
N ARG A 20 -8.58 -2.15 -15.61
CA ARG A 20 -7.72 -1.11 -16.22
C ARG A 20 -6.70 -0.56 -15.22
N ALA A 21 -7.13 -0.28 -14.00
CA ALA A 21 -6.25 0.20 -12.94
C ALA A 21 -5.16 -0.83 -12.59
N GLY A 22 -5.53 -2.11 -12.53
CA GLY A 22 -4.59 -3.22 -12.33
C GLY A 22 -3.56 -3.34 -13.46
N THR A 23 -3.99 -3.30 -14.72
CA THR A 23 -3.08 -3.34 -15.88
C THR A 23 -2.12 -2.16 -15.88
N LEU A 24 -2.61 -0.94 -15.67
CA LEU A 24 -1.75 0.25 -15.61
C LEU A 24 -0.76 0.18 -14.44
N SER A 25 -1.21 -0.29 -13.28
CA SER A 25 -0.34 -0.48 -12.11
C SER A 25 0.74 -1.51 -12.39
N LEU A 26 0.41 -2.62 -13.06
CA LEU A 26 1.37 -3.66 -13.41
C LEU A 26 2.47 -3.12 -14.34
N LEU A 27 2.09 -2.40 -15.40
CA LEU A 27 3.04 -1.79 -16.34
C LEU A 27 3.93 -0.77 -15.63
N LEU A 28 3.35 0.07 -14.78
CA LEU A 28 4.10 1.05 -13.99
C LEU A 28 5.06 0.37 -13.01
N CYS A 29 4.61 -0.69 -12.32
CA CYS A 29 5.46 -1.46 -11.42
C CYS A 29 6.64 -2.06 -12.17
N ALA A 30 6.40 -2.74 -13.30
CA ALA A 30 7.46 -3.34 -14.11
C ALA A 30 8.50 -2.31 -14.56
N LEU A 31 8.03 -1.14 -15.03
CA LEU A 31 8.91 -0.03 -15.40
C LEU A 31 9.72 0.49 -14.20
N CYS A 32 9.06 0.76 -13.06
CA CYS A 32 9.73 1.27 -11.86
C CYS A 32 10.74 0.28 -11.30
N PHE A 33 10.44 -1.02 -11.29
CA PHE A 33 11.39 -2.05 -10.84
C PHE A 33 12.58 -2.18 -11.78
N GLY A 34 12.37 -2.18 -13.10
CA GLY A 34 13.46 -2.19 -14.08
C GLY A 34 14.38 -0.98 -13.93
N LEU A 35 13.80 0.22 -13.84
CA LEU A 35 14.55 1.45 -13.62
C LEU A 35 15.25 1.47 -12.26
N GLY A 36 14.55 1.06 -11.20
CA GLY A 36 15.10 1.02 -9.84
C GLY A 36 16.30 0.08 -9.74
N TYR A 37 16.22 -1.09 -10.36
CA TYR A 37 17.32 -2.06 -10.38
C TYR A 37 18.54 -1.56 -11.16
N ILE A 38 18.35 -0.83 -12.25
CA ILE A 38 19.46 -0.28 -13.04
C ILE A 38 20.07 0.95 -12.39
N THR A 39 19.24 1.85 -11.87
CA THR A 39 19.68 3.20 -11.45
C THR A 39 20.07 3.28 -9.98
N LEU A 40 19.36 2.61 -9.07
CA LEU A 40 19.65 2.74 -7.63
C LEU A 40 21.04 2.21 -7.25
N PRO A 41 21.53 1.07 -7.78
CA PRO A 41 22.89 0.60 -7.48
C PRO A 41 24.00 1.50 -8.00
N LEU A 42 23.71 2.41 -8.93
CA LEU A 42 24.66 3.44 -9.39
C LEU A 42 24.75 4.61 -8.39
N LEU A 43 23.75 4.77 -7.54
CA LEU A 43 23.63 5.88 -6.58
C LEU A 43 23.91 5.44 -5.14
N PHE A 44 23.70 4.16 -4.83
CA PHE A 44 23.78 3.62 -3.48
C PHE A 44 24.48 2.25 -3.46
N GLU A 45 25.33 2.05 -2.47
CA GLU A 45 25.86 0.73 -2.15
C GLU A 45 24.86 -0.04 -1.28
N PHE A 46 24.51 -1.24 -1.74
CA PHE A 46 23.58 -2.11 -1.03
C PHE A 46 24.30 -3.19 -0.23
N PRO A 47 23.80 -3.53 0.97
CA PRO A 47 24.47 -4.49 1.83
C PRO A 47 24.43 -5.92 1.25
N THR A 48 25.48 -6.67 1.54
CA THR A 48 25.63 -8.09 1.18
C THR A 48 25.48 -9.01 2.40
N GLU A 49 25.96 -8.57 3.57
CA GLU A 49 25.89 -9.34 4.82
C GLU A 49 24.47 -9.46 5.36
N LEU A 50 24.06 -10.67 5.76
CA LEU A 50 22.67 -10.98 6.15
C LEU A 50 22.08 -9.99 7.17
N VAL A 51 22.81 -9.71 8.26
CA VAL A 51 22.35 -8.80 9.31
C VAL A 51 22.10 -7.40 8.76
N ASN A 52 22.99 -6.90 7.90
CA ASN A 52 22.86 -5.58 7.29
C ASN A 52 21.71 -5.52 6.28
N ARG A 53 21.43 -6.61 5.57
CA ARG A 53 20.28 -6.72 4.65
C ARG A 53 18.95 -6.69 5.40
N LEU A 54 18.86 -7.41 6.52
CA LEU A 54 17.68 -7.38 7.39
C LEU A 54 17.49 -6.01 8.04
N ALA A 55 18.58 -5.39 8.53
CA ALA A 55 18.55 -4.03 9.06
C ALA A 55 18.07 -3.03 7.99
N PHE A 56 18.57 -3.15 6.77
CA PHE A 56 18.15 -2.34 5.64
C PHE A 56 16.64 -2.48 5.35
N ALA A 57 16.12 -3.71 5.31
CA ALA A 57 14.69 -3.94 5.11
C ALA A 57 13.82 -3.34 6.22
N LEU A 58 14.25 -3.43 7.49
CA LEU A 58 13.57 -2.80 8.63
C LEU A 58 13.60 -1.27 8.53
N GLN A 59 14.74 -0.68 8.20
CA GLN A 59 14.89 0.77 8.01
C GLN A 59 14.00 1.26 6.86
N ALA A 60 14.00 0.57 5.73
CA ALA A 60 13.13 0.88 4.59
C ALA A 60 11.64 0.75 4.97
N SER A 61 11.30 -0.22 5.81
CA SER A 61 9.92 -0.44 6.31
C SER A 61 9.38 0.73 7.13
N VAL A 62 10.24 1.57 7.73
CA VAL A 62 9.80 2.78 8.44
C VAL A 62 8.96 3.66 7.53
N PHE A 63 9.35 3.84 6.26
CA PHE A 63 8.63 4.68 5.31
C PHE A 63 7.24 4.13 4.95
N VAL A 64 7.05 2.82 5.01
CA VAL A 64 5.72 2.18 4.89
C VAL A 64 4.90 2.42 6.15
N LEU A 65 5.50 2.21 7.33
CA LEU A 65 4.82 2.40 8.62
C LEU A 65 4.44 3.87 8.89
N LEU A 66 5.17 4.84 8.32
CA LEU A 66 4.77 6.26 8.35
C LEU A 66 3.35 6.47 7.80
N TRP A 67 2.92 5.70 6.79
CA TRP A 67 1.55 5.80 6.27
C TRP A 67 0.50 5.28 7.24
N VAL A 68 0.85 4.27 8.05
CA VAL A 68 -0.01 3.81 9.15
C VAL A 68 -0.14 4.92 10.19
N LEU A 69 0.96 5.57 10.58
CA LEU A 69 0.94 6.71 11.50
C LEU A 69 0.07 7.86 10.95
N ILE A 70 0.17 8.18 9.66
CA ILE A 70 -0.70 9.16 9.00
C ILE A 70 -2.17 8.76 9.13
N GLY A 71 -2.52 7.49 8.87
CA GLY A 71 -3.87 6.98 9.05
C GLY A 71 -4.39 7.12 10.49
N VAL A 72 -3.55 6.80 11.48
CA VAL A 72 -3.87 6.95 12.91
C VAL A 72 -4.15 8.42 13.23
N MET A 73 -3.29 9.34 12.78
CA MET A 73 -3.46 10.77 13.00
C MET A 73 -4.75 11.32 12.36
N MET A 74 -5.09 10.85 11.16
CA MET A 74 -6.33 11.22 10.46
C MET A 74 -7.57 10.78 11.24
N VAL A 75 -7.62 9.52 11.69
CA VAL A 75 -8.75 9.01 12.49
C VAL A 75 -8.85 9.72 13.83
N SER A 76 -7.71 9.86 14.53
CA SER A 76 -7.65 10.53 15.83
C SER A 76 -8.15 11.97 15.75
N THR A 77 -7.70 12.72 14.74
CA THR A 77 -8.14 14.11 14.51
C THR A 77 -9.61 14.20 14.12
N GLY A 78 -10.10 13.27 13.30
CA GLY A 78 -11.51 13.20 12.91
C GLY A 78 -12.43 12.94 14.11
N ARG A 79 -12.08 11.96 14.95
CA ARG A 79 -12.85 11.61 16.16
C ARG A 79 -12.92 12.76 17.17
N ARG A 80 -11.80 13.43 17.44
CA ARG A 80 -11.79 14.58 18.38
C ARG A 80 -12.70 15.73 17.93
N LYS A 81 -12.96 15.87 16.63
CA LYS A 81 -13.79 16.95 16.07
C LYS A 81 -15.24 16.54 15.83
N SER A 82 -15.66 15.36 16.28
CA SER A 82 -17.00 14.84 16.03
C SER A 82 -17.61 14.27 17.30
N VAL A 83 -18.71 14.89 17.76
CA VAL A 83 -19.48 14.40 18.91
C VAL A 83 -19.96 12.96 18.68
N ALA A 84 -20.30 12.61 17.44
CA ALA A 84 -20.73 11.27 17.06
C ALA A 84 -19.60 10.23 17.10
N ASP A 85 -18.33 10.63 16.99
CA ASP A 85 -17.20 9.71 16.87
C ASP A 85 -16.20 9.78 18.05
N VAL A 86 -16.40 10.70 19.00
CA VAL A 86 -15.46 10.93 20.12
C VAL A 86 -15.34 9.72 21.04
N GLY A 87 -16.44 8.97 21.22
CA GLY A 87 -16.46 7.71 21.98
C GLY A 87 -15.75 6.53 21.29
N GLY A 88 -15.33 6.73 20.03
CA GLY A 88 -14.59 5.73 19.27
C GLY A 88 -15.45 4.56 18.80
N ALA A 89 -14.79 3.49 18.35
CA ALA A 89 -15.46 2.35 17.72
C ALA A 89 -16.38 1.55 18.67
N ALA A 90 -16.17 1.65 19.98
CA ALA A 90 -17.02 1.02 20.98
C ALA A 90 -18.40 1.71 21.10
N SER A 91 -18.51 2.97 20.68
CA SER A 91 -19.75 3.75 20.76
C SER A 91 -20.64 3.62 19.51
N GLY A 92 -20.17 2.93 18.47
CA GLY A 92 -20.93 2.71 17.24
C GLY A 92 -20.08 2.76 15.98
N PRO A 93 -20.70 2.55 14.80
CA PRO A 93 -20.01 2.65 13.52
C PRO A 93 -19.51 4.10 13.27
N PRO A 94 -18.42 4.26 12.51
CA PRO A 94 -17.89 5.59 12.18
C PRO A 94 -18.89 6.40 11.36
N SER A 95 -19.02 7.68 11.68
CA SER A 95 -19.81 8.62 10.88
C SER A 95 -19.18 8.85 9.50
N ASP A 96 -19.97 9.41 8.58
CA ASP A 96 -19.50 9.78 7.23
C ASP A 96 -18.26 10.69 7.25
N LYS A 97 -18.06 11.47 8.32
CA LYS A 97 -16.90 12.37 8.47
C LYS A 97 -15.59 11.61 8.69
N VAL A 98 -15.63 10.45 9.35
CA VAL A 98 -14.43 9.68 9.73
C VAL A 98 -14.31 8.37 8.94
N ALA A 99 -15.38 7.91 8.29
CA ALA A 99 -15.45 6.65 7.55
C ALA A 99 -14.28 6.46 6.56
N VAL A 100 -13.95 7.48 5.75
CA VAL A 100 -12.82 7.41 4.81
C VAL A 100 -11.49 7.22 5.52
N SER A 101 -11.28 7.93 6.64
CA SER A 101 -10.03 7.84 7.41
C SER A 101 -9.89 6.48 8.09
N VAL A 102 -10.98 5.91 8.61
CA VAL A 102 -10.98 4.56 9.19
C VAL A 102 -10.70 3.51 8.12
N ALA A 103 -11.37 3.58 6.96
CA ALA A 103 -11.15 2.66 5.86
C ALA A 103 -9.71 2.75 5.31
N PHE A 104 -9.17 3.96 5.21
CA PHE A 104 -7.78 4.19 4.83
C PHE A 104 -6.79 3.57 5.83
N LEU A 105 -6.99 3.80 7.14
CA LEU A 105 -6.13 3.26 8.18
C LEU A 105 -6.15 1.73 8.17
N GLN A 106 -7.33 1.11 8.15
CA GLN A 106 -7.46 -0.35 8.15
C GLN A 106 -6.74 -0.97 6.96
N ASN A 107 -7.02 -0.48 5.75
CA ASN A 107 -6.39 -1.00 4.54
C ASN A 107 -4.88 -0.76 4.52
N THR A 108 -4.42 0.38 5.03
CA THR A 108 -2.99 0.70 5.09
C THR A 108 -2.26 -0.16 6.12
N LEU A 109 -2.88 -0.48 7.25
CA LEU A 109 -2.32 -1.39 8.25
C LEU A 109 -2.17 -2.81 7.67
N GLU A 110 -3.22 -3.36 7.07
CA GLU A 110 -3.21 -4.68 6.44
C GLU A 110 -2.11 -4.77 5.38
N GLN A 111 -2.04 -3.79 4.49
CA GLN A 111 -1.04 -3.77 3.43
C GLN A 111 0.38 -3.50 3.95
N ALA A 112 0.55 -2.67 4.98
CA ALA A 112 1.84 -2.41 5.58
C ALA A 112 2.41 -3.69 6.22
N VAL A 113 1.60 -4.44 6.96
CA VAL A 113 2.01 -5.71 7.56
C VAL A 113 2.48 -6.69 6.48
N LEU A 114 1.72 -6.84 5.39
CA LEU A 114 2.09 -7.70 4.27
C LEU A 114 3.36 -7.21 3.55
N ALA A 115 3.50 -5.90 3.32
CA ALA A 115 4.67 -5.33 2.65
C ALA A 115 5.95 -5.52 3.49
N VAL A 116 5.90 -5.21 4.78
CA VAL A 116 7.04 -5.40 5.71
C VAL A 116 7.42 -6.88 5.78
N GLY A 117 6.44 -7.78 5.88
CA GLY A 117 6.68 -9.23 5.83
C GLY A 117 7.39 -9.66 4.56
N ALA A 118 6.95 -9.17 3.39
CA ALA A 118 7.60 -9.46 2.11
C ALA A 118 9.04 -8.91 2.04
N TYR A 119 9.29 -7.70 2.53
CA TYR A 119 10.64 -7.11 2.52
C TYR A 119 11.63 -7.90 3.37
N LEU A 120 11.19 -8.32 4.56
CA LEU A 120 12.01 -9.14 5.45
C LEU A 120 12.30 -10.51 4.82
N ALA A 121 11.27 -11.17 4.26
CA ALA A 121 11.45 -12.46 3.58
C ALA A 121 12.44 -12.34 2.41
N LEU A 122 12.29 -11.32 1.56
CA LEU A 122 13.21 -11.06 0.44
C LEU A 122 14.63 -10.77 0.92
N ALA A 123 14.82 -9.99 1.99
CA ALA A 123 16.14 -9.65 2.52
C ALA A 123 16.92 -10.85 3.08
N THR A 124 16.26 -11.97 3.40
CA THR A 124 16.96 -13.22 3.75
C THR A 124 17.68 -13.86 2.56
N ARG A 125 17.21 -13.61 1.32
CA ARG A 125 17.71 -14.27 0.10
C ARG A 125 18.41 -13.31 -0.85
N LEU A 126 17.83 -12.13 -1.10
CA LEU A 126 18.42 -11.11 -1.98
C LEU A 126 19.64 -10.46 -1.33
N SER A 127 20.60 -10.00 -2.15
CA SER A 127 21.80 -9.28 -1.69
C SER A 127 22.25 -8.26 -2.73
N GLY A 128 23.03 -7.27 -2.28
CA GLY A 128 23.59 -6.24 -3.17
C GLY A 128 22.49 -5.53 -3.95
N SER A 129 22.72 -5.31 -5.25
CA SER A 129 21.84 -4.55 -6.15
C SER A 129 20.38 -4.99 -6.14
N TRP A 130 20.08 -6.27 -5.84
CA TRP A 130 18.71 -6.77 -5.77
C TRP A 130 17.87 -6.16 -4.62
N LEU A 131 18.51 -5.58 -3.60
CA LEU A 131 17.80 -4.87 -2.54
C LEU A 131 17.18 -3.54 -3.00
N SER A 132 17.56 -3.03 -4.17
CA SER A 132 16.88 -1.91 -4.84
C SER A 132 15.38 -2.18 -5.08
N LEU A 133 14.98 -3.46 -5.19
CA LEU A 133 13.58 -3.84 -5.29
C LEU A 133 12.78 -3.43 -4.05
N ILE A 134 13.36 -3.55 -2.85
CA ILE A 134 12.70 -3.13 -1.60
C ILE A 134 12.49 -1.61 -1.61
N VAL A 135 13.51 -0.83 -1.99
CA VAL A 135 13.40 0.64 -2.10
C VAL A 135 12.29 1.04 -3.08
N THR A 136 12.29 0.41 -4.26
CA THR A 136 11.29 0.67 -5.30
C THR A 136 9.88 0.36 -4.79
N ALA A 137 9.71 -0.79 -4.12
CA ALA A 137 8.43 -1.19 -3.55
C ALA A 137 7.95 -0.21 -2.46
N VAL A 138 8.86 0.32 -1.62
CA VAL A 138 8.53 1.34 -0.60
C VAL A 138 8.04 2.64 -1.25
N VAL A 139 8.70 3.09 -2.32
CA VAL A 139 8.29 4.30 -3.07
C VAL A 139 6.92 4.09 -3.70
N LEU A 140 6.71 2.96 -4.38
CA LEU A 140 5.42 2.59 -4.98
C LEU A 140 4.32 2.47 -3.92
N PHE A 141 4.63 1.93 -2.74
CA PHE A 141 3.70 1.87 -1.62
C PHE A 141 3.22 3.27 -1.24
N GLY A 142 4.15 4.21 -1.02
CA GLY A 142 3.80 5.57 -0.63
C GLY A 142 3.00 6.33 -1.69
N VAL A 143 3.41 6.23 -2.97
CA VAL A 143 2.66 6.81 -4.09
C VAL A 143 1.26 6.19 -4.17
N GLY A 144 1.14 4.88 -4.02
CA GLY A 144 -0.12 4.16 -4.04
C GLY A 144 -1.06 4.60 -2.91
N ARG A 145 -0.56 4.78 -1.68
CA ARG A 145 -1.36 5.30 -0.55
C ARG A 145 -1.86 6.71 -0.79
N LEU A 146 -1.01 7.57 -1.33
CA LEU A 146 -1.38 8.94 -1.68
C LEU A 146 -2.50 8.98 -2.75
N LEU A 147 -2.34 8.19 -3.82
CA LEU A 147 -3.32 8.10 -4.89
C LEU A 147 -4.63 7.44 -4.41
N PHE A 148 -4.54 6.41 -3.58
CA PHE A 148 -5.70 5.77 -2.96
C PHE A 148 -6.51 6.80 -2.16
N LEU A 149 -5.86 7.57 -1.29
CA LEU A 149 -6.56 8.55 -0.44
C LEU A 149 -7.19 9.68 -1.26
N ARG A 150 -6.47 10.20 -2.28
CA ARG A 150 -7.01 11.23 -3.19
C ARG A 150 -8.20 10.71 -3.99
N GLY A 151 -8.09 9.50 -4.54
CA GLY A 151 -9.14 8.85 -5.28
C GLY A 151 -10.39 8.59 -4.43
N TYR A 152 -10.21 8.12 -3.19
CA TYR A 152 -11.31 7.89 -2.25
C TYR A 152 -12.08 9.17 -1.92
N ARG A 153 -11.38 10.30 -1.76
CA ARG A 153 -12.01 11.59 -1.46
C ARG A 153 -12.74 12.20 -2.66
N ARG A 154 -12.21 11.99 -3.87
CA ARG A 154 -12.81 12.51 -5.11
C ARG A 154 -14.07 11.72 -5.48
N ASP A 155 -13.97 10.40 -5.46
CA ASP A 155 -15.07 9.50 -5.80
C ASP A 155 -15.57 8.81 -4.54
N GLN A 156 -16.37 9.52 -3.74
CA GLN A 156 -17.00 8.97 -2.53
C GLN A 156 -17.93 7.79 -2.80
N ARG A 157 -18.20 7.47 -4.08
CA ARG A 157 -19.14 6.43 -4.52
C ARG A 157 -18.45 5.55 -5.57
N GLY A 158 -18.04 4.34 -5.16
CA GLY A 158 -17.48 3.31 -6.04
C GLY A 158 -16.04 2.90 -5.71
N ALA A 159 -15.62 1.76 -6.24
CA ALA A 159 -14.26 1.23 -6.10
C ALA A 159 -13.28 1.86 -7.10
N LYS A 160 -13.76 2.41 -8.23
CA LYS A 160 -12.92 2.95 -9.32
C LYS A 160 -11.85 3.93 -8.85
N GLY A 161 -12.24 4.97 -8.11
CA GLY A 161 -11.33 6.07 -7.74
C GLY A 161 -10.15 5.60 -6.91
N ARG A 162 -10.33 4.57 -6.08
CA ARG A 162 -9.28 4.02 -5.20
C ARG A 162 -8.53 2.82 -5.80
N ALA A 163 -9.04 2.22 -6.88
CA ALA A 163 -8.53 0.97 -7.42
C ALA A 163 -7.06 1.05 -7.81
N PHE A 164 -6.64 2.12 -8.51
CA PHE A 164 -5.26 2.29 -8.96
C PHE A 164 -4.27 2.36 -7.79
N GLY A 165 -4.56 3.18 -6.78
CA GLY A 165 -3.71 3.26 -5.59
C GLY A 165 -3.68 1.96 -4.78
N MET A 166 -4.77 1.19 -4.80
CA MET A 166 -4.84 -0.12 -4.16
C MET A 166 -3.97 -1.15 -4.88
N THR A 167 -4.04 -1.22 -6.22
CA THR A 167 -3.25 -2.17 -7.01
C THR A 167 -1.78 -1.80 -7.06
N LEU A 168 -1.43 -0.51 -7.06
CA LEU A 168 -0.05 -0.03 -7.04
C LEU A 168 0.71 -0.40 -5.77
N THR A 169 0.01 -0.62 -4.65
CA THR A 169 0.61 -1.12 -3.41
C THR A 169 0.54 -2.65 -3.30
N MET A 170 -0.56 -3.28 -3.71
CA MET A 170 -0.72 -4.74 -3.59
C MET A 170 0.16 -5.54 -4.55
N LEU A 171 0.27 -5.12 -5.82
CA LEU A 171 0.99 -5.89 -6.84
C LEU A 171 2.47 -6.09 -6.48
N PRO A 172 3.23 -5.05 -6.06
CA PRO A 172 4.60 -5.24 -5.57
C PRO A 172 4.71 -6.23 -4.41
N THR A 173 3.79 -6.17 -3.44
CA THR A 173 3.81 -7.06 -2.27
C THR A 173 3.54 -8.51 -2.65
N LEU A 174 2.54 -8.77 -3.51
CA LEU A 174 2.23 -10.11 -4.00
C LEU A 174 3.39 -10.69 -4.81
N ALA A 175 3.95 -9.91 -5.73
CA ALA A 175 5.13 -10.31 -6.50
C ALA A 175 6.33 -10.59 -5.58
N GLY A 176 6.52 -9.78 -4.54
CA GLY A 176 7.56 -9.97 -3.53
C GLY A 176 7.42 -11.29 -2.76
N TYR A 177 6.20 -11.65 -2.35
CA TYR A 177 5.96 -12.96 -1.72
C TYR A 177 6.20 -14.12 -2.68
N LEU A 178 5.71 -14.04 -3.92
CA LEU A 178 5.97 -15.06 -4.93
C LEU A 178 7.47 -15.26 -5.16
N LEU A 179 8.21 -14.17 -5.32
CA LEU A 179 9.67 -14.22 -5.47
C LEU A 179 10.35 -14.81 -4.23
N ALA A 180 9.97 -14.38 -3.02
CA ALA A 180 10.53 -14.91 -1.78
C ALA A 180 10.29 -16.43 -1.66
N ILE A 181 9.07 -16.90 -1.95
CA ILE A 181 8.73 -18.32 -1.92
C ILE A 181 9.59 -19.09 -2.93
N VAL A 182 9.69 -18.61 -4.17
CA VAL A 182 10.52 -19.23 -5.21
C VAL A 182 11.98 -19.34 -4.76
N LEU A 183 12.56 -18.26 -4.20
CA LEU A 183 13.96 -18.22 -3.74
C LEU A 183 14.22 -19.09 -2.50
N ILE A 184 13.20 -19.36 -1.70
CA ILE A 184 13.29 -20.23 -0.52
C ILE A 184 13.17 -21.70 -0.92
N VAL A 185 12.22 -22.03 -1.82
CA VAL A 185 11.91 -23.41 -2.21
C VAL A 185 12.87 -23.95 -3.27
N ILE A 186 13.38 -23.08 -4.16
CA ILE A 186 14.38 -23.44 -5.17
C ILE A 186 15.72 -22.90 -4.67
N PRO A 187 16.54 -23.71 -3.97
CA PRO A 187 17.85 -23.27 -3.53
C PRO A 187 18.71 -23.06 -4.77
N ALA A 188 19.38 -21.91 -4.82
CA ALA A 188 20.50 -21.67 -5.72
C ALA A 188 21.76 -22.38 -5.20
#